data_AF-B2ZCP7-F1
#
_entry.id   AF-B2ZCP7-F1
#
_cell.length_a   1.000
_cell.length_b   1.000
_cell.length_c   1.000
_cell.angle_alpha   90.00
_cell.angle_beta   90.00
_cell.angle_gamma   90.00
#
_symmetry.space_group_name_H-M   'P 1'
#
loop_
_entity.id
_entity.type
_entity.pdbx_description
1 polymer ?
#
loop_
_entity_poly.entity_id
_entity_poly.type
_entity_poly.pdbx_seq_one_letter_code
_entity_poly.pdbx_strand_id
1 'polypeptide(L)'
;LLEGTLLKPNMVTPGSDSKKVAPEVIAEQTVRALLRTVPPAVPAIVFLSGGQSEEEATRNLNAMNQLKGKKPWSLSFSFGRALQQSTLKAWAGKEENVEKAQAAFLTRCKANSEATLGTYKGDAASGE
;
A
#
# COMPACT_ATOMS: atom_id res chain seq x y z
N LEU A 1 -10.18 19.51 14.92
CA LEU A 1 -10.90 18.21 14.97
C LEU A 1 -9.99 17.17 14.33
N LEU A 2 -9.64 16.09 15.03
CA LEU A 2 -8.77 15.02 14.48
C LEU A 2 -9.60 13.91 13.83
N GLU A 3 -10.82 13.74 14.32
CA GLU A 3 -11.84 12.76 13.90
C GLU A 3 -12.27 12.94 12.45
N GLY A 4 -12.11 14.13 11.89
CA GLY A 4 -12.36 14.46 10.48
C GLY A 4 -11.10 14.53 9.62
N THR A 5 -9.96 14.01 10.09
CA THR A 5 -8.67 14.08 9.37
C THR A 5 -8.22 12.71 8.89
N LEU A 6 -7.37 12.69 7.88
CA LEU A 6 -6.66 11.50 7.43
C LEU A 6 -5.16 11.78 7.50
N LEU A 7 -4.38 10.78 7.91
CA LEU A 7 -2.92 10.88 7.85
C LEU A 7 -2.41 10.13 6.63
N LYS A 8 -1.58 10.78 5.81
CA LYS A 8 -0.86 10.15 4.70
C LYS A 8 0.65 10.14 4.98
N PRO A 9 1.17 9.16 5.73
CA PRO A 9 2.60 9.05 6.00
C PRO A 9 3.29 8.12 5.00
N ASN A 10 4.62 8.12 5.01
CA ASN A 10 5.42 7.03 4.47
C ASN A 10 5.33 5.79 5.37
N MET A 11 5.57 4.61 4.78
CA MET A 11 5.93 3.42 5.57
C MET A 11 7.36 3.60 6.11
N VAL A 12 7.67 2.94 7.23
CA VAL A 12 9.04 2.94 7.79
C VAL A 12 9.86 1.89 7.05
N THR A 13 10.65 2.35 6.07
CA THR A 13 11.48 1.49 5.22
C THR A 13 12.97 1.86 5.34
N PRO A 14 13.89 0.94 5.00
CA PRO A 14 15.26 1.32 4.70
C PRO A 14 15.33 2.38 3.59
N GLY A 15 16.44 3.12 3.54
CA GLY A 15 16.74 4.04 2.42
C GLY A 15 16.91 3.29 1.09
N SER A 16 16.83 4.01 -0.03
CA SER A 16 16.89 3.44 -1.38
C SER A 16 18.17 2.64 -1.66
N ASP A 17 19.28 3.03 -1.05
CA ASP A 17 20.60 2.44 -1.28
C ASP A 17 20.92 1.33 -0.26
N SER A 18 20.00 1.08 0.67
CA SER A 18 20.10 0.03 1.68
C SER A 18 19.46 -1.27 1.20
N LYS A 19 19.84 -2.38 1.82
CA LYS A 19 19.20 -3.68 1.55
C LYS A 19 17.71 -3.62 1.90
N LYS A 20 16.87 -4.12 0.99
CA LYS A 20 15.45 -4.35 1.26
C LYS A 20 15.29 -5.35 2.41
N VAL A 21 14.19 -5.21 3.14
CA VAL A 21 13.82 -6.08 4.27
C VAL A 21 12.47 -6.70 4.01
N ALA A 22 12.13 -7.74 4.78
CA ALA A 22 10.86 -8.43 4.64
C ALA A 22 9.66 -7.52 5.04
N PRO A 23 8.47 -7.70 4.43
CA PRO A 23 7.28 -6.92 4.75
C PRO A 23 6.91 -6.90 6.23
N GLU A 24 7.19 -7.97 6.96
CA GLU A 24 6.91 -8.11 8.38
C GLU A 24 7.73 -7.12 9.22
N VAL A 25 8.98 -6.87 8.82
CA VAL A 25 9.85 -5.87 9.46
C VAL A 25 9.31 -4.47 9.22
N ILE A 26 8.94 -4.16 7.98
CA ILE A 26 8.31 -2.87 7.62
C ILE A 26 7.04 -2.66 8.45
N ALA A 27 6.20 -3.70 8.53
CA ALA A 27 4.94 -3.64 9.25
C ALA A 27 5.12 -3.37 10.74
N GLU A 28 6.02 -4.10 11.40
CA GLU A 28 6.30 -3.94 12.82
C GLU A 28 6.82 -2.53 13.14
N GLN A 29 7.81 -2.05 12.38
CA GLN A 29 8.40 -0.73 12.62
C GLN A 29 7.42 0.40 12.32
N THR A 30 6.62 0.25 11.25
CA THR A 30 5.61 1.26 10.88
C THR A 30 4.52 1.34 11.94
N VAL A 31 3.89 0.22 12.30
CA VAL A 31 2.81 0.22 13.31
C VAL A 31 3.31 0.70 14.67
N ARG A 32 4.54 0.32 15.08
CA ARG A 32 5.17 0.82 16.31
C ARG A 32 5.33 2.34 16.29
N ALA A 33 5.80 2.91 15.19
CA ALA A 33 5.97 4.36 15.07
C ALA A 33 4.61 5.09 15.17
N LEU A 34 3.59 4.57 14.50
CA LEU A 34 2.24 5.14 14.54
C LEU A 34 1.62 5.07 15.93
N LEU A 35 1.75 3.93 16.62
CA LEU A 35 1.28 3.76 18.01
C LEU A 35 1.92 4.73 19.00
N ARG A 36 3.12 5.23 18.71
CA ARG A 36 3.83 6.20 19.55
C ARG A 36 3.46 7.65 19.27
N THR A 37 2.77 7.95 18.16
CA THR A 37 2.68 9.32 17.63
C THR A 37 1.30 9.74 17.16
N VAL A 38 0.49 8.82 16.62
CA VAL A 38 -0.84 9.12 16.12
C VAL A 38 -1.86 8.95 17.25
N PRO A 39 -2.77 9.90 17.50
CA PRO A 39 -3.86 9.72 18.45
C PRO A 39 -4.96 8.79 17.91
N PRO A 40 -5.59 7.94 18.73
CA PRO A 40 -6.73 7.09 18.33
C PRO A 40 -7.91 7.82 17.66
N ALA A 41 -8.04 9.13 17.86
CA ALA A 41 -9.09 9.94 17.26
C ALA A 41 -8.98 10.09 15.73
N VAL A 42 -7.80 9.90 15.13
CA VAL A 42 -7.64 9.93 13.66
C VAL A 42 -8.31 8.70 13.07
N PRO A 43 -9.32 8.77 12.18
CA PRO A 43 -10.04 7.58 11.72
C PRO A 43 -9.21 6.62 10.87
N ALA A 44 -8.30 7.11 10.02
CA ALA A 44 -7.53 6.27 9.12
C ALA A 44 -6.17 6.85 8.72
N ILE A 45 -5.27 5.92 8.44
CA ILE A 45 -3.92 6.17 7.93
C ILE A 45 -3.85 5.58 6.53
N VAL A 46 -3.61 6.43 5.55
CA VAL A 46 -3.62 6.10 4.12
C VAL A 46 -2.23 6.25 3.53
N PHE A 47 -1.44 5.18 3.49
CA PHE A 47 -0.02 5.26 3.16
C PHE A 47 0.23 5.72 1.72
N LEU A 48 1.25 6.55 1.53
CA LEU A 48 1.85 6.77 0.21
C LEU A 48 2.71 5.57 -0.19
N SER A 49 2.79 5.26 -1.49
CA SER A 49 3.65 4.18 -1.97
C SER A 49 5.13 4.55 -1.95
N GLY A 50 5.45 5.85 -2.09
CA GLY A 50 6.82 6.33 -2.14
C GLY A 50 7.52 5.75 -3.36
N GLY A 51 8.74 5.23 -3.19
CA GLY A 51 9.55 4.56 -4.21
C GLY A 51 9.35 3.06 -4.37
N GLN A 52 8.40 2.47 -3.63
CA GLN A 52 8.13 1.03 -3.68
C GLN A 52 7.52 0.63 -5.03
N SER A 53 7.78 -0.61 -5.43
CA SER A 53 7.08 -1.22 -6.57
C SER A 53 5.59 -1.44 -6.26
N GLU A 54 4.80 -1.81 -7.27
CA GLU A 54 3.37 -2.10 -7.06
C GLU A 54 3.19 -3.24 -6.06
N GLU A 55 3.94 -4.33 -6.24
CA GLU A 55 3.83 -5.51 -5.40
C GLU A 55 4.39 -5.29 -3.98
N GLU A 56 5.52 -4.58 -3.86
CA GLU A 56 6.12 -4.27 -2.57
C GLU A 56 5.18 -3.42 -1.68
N ALA A 57 4.54 -2.40 -2.25
CA ALA A 57 3.60 -1.55 -1.52
C ALA A 57 2.38 -2.34 -1.03
N THR A 58 1.82 -3.22 -1.87
CA THR A 58 0.69 -4.09 -1.50
C THR A 58 1.09 -5.08 -0.41
N ARG A 59 2.24 -5.75 -0.52
CA ARG A 59 2.71 -6.72 0.48
C ARG A 59 3.00 -6.08 1.83
N ASN A 60 3.61 -4.90 1.84
CA ASN A 60 3.87 -4.17 3.08
C ASN A 60 2.58 -3.72 3.77
N LEU A 61 1.60 -3.23 3.02
CA LEU A 61 0.28 -2.90 3.57
C LEU A 61 -0.44 -4.15 4.12
N ASN A 62 -0.37 -5.27 3.40
CA ASN A 62 -0.96 -6.53 3.83
C ASN A 62 -0.35 -7.02 5.14
N ALA A 63 0.99 -7.00 5.27
CA ALA A 63 1.68 -7.39 6.49
C ALA A 63 1.29 -6.52 7.69
N MET A 64 1.11 -5.20 7.50
CA MET A 64 0.60 -4.31 8.56
C MET A 64 -0.79 -4.70 9.06
N ASN A 65 -1.70 -5.08 8.15
CA ASN A 65 -3.04 -5.51 8.52
C ASN A 65 -3.09 -6.93 9.10
N GLN A 66 -2.12 -7.79 8.77
CA GLN A 66 -1.98 -9.12 9.39
C GLN A 66 -1.38 -9.08 10.80
N LEU A 67 -0.61 -8.04 11.12
CA LEU A 67 0.05 -7.89 12.42
C LEU A 67 -0.98 -7.93 13.57
N LYS A 68 -0.78 -8.82 14.54
CA LYS A 68 -1.66 -8.91 15.72
C LYS A 68 -1.39 -7.74 16.67
N GLY A 69 -2.44 -7.32 17.39
CA GLY A 69 -2.36 -6.23 18.36
C GLY A 69 -3.14 -4.97 17.96
N LYS A 70 -3.13 -4.01 18.89
CA LYS A 70 -3.95 -2.80 18.81
C LYS A 70 -3.53 -1.93 17.62
N LYS A 71 -4.49 -1.63 16.75
CA LYS A 71 -4.40 -0.64 15.68
C LYS A 71 -5.72 0.12 15.72
N PRO A 72 -5.81 1.26 16.43
CA PRO A 72 -7.09 1.95 16.64
C PRO A 72 -7.56 2.73 15.39
N TRP A 73 -6.83 2.60 14.28
CA TRP A 73 -7.07 3.25 13.00
C TRP A 73 -7.21 2.20 11.91
N SER A 74 -7.96 2.52 10.86
CA SER A 74 -7.88 1.78 9.61
C SER A 74 -6.54 2.04 8.93
N LEU A 75 -5.86 0.99 8.47
CA LEU A 75 -4.64 1.09 7.67
C LEU A 75 -4.98 0.78 6.21
N SER A 76 -4.87 1.79 5.36
CA SER A 76 -5.25 1.72 3.95
C SER A 76 -4.21 2.40 3.04
N PHE A 77 -4.50 2.53 1.76
CA PHE A 77 -3.59 3.06 0.75
C PHE A 77 -4.06 4.40 0.18
N SER A 78 -3.10 5.26 -0.12
CA SER A 78 -3.25 6.44 -0.99
C SER A 78 -2.09 6.43 -2.00
N PHE A 79 -2.11 5.42 -2.87
CA PHE A 79 -1.04 5.12 -3.81
C PHE A 79 -1.21 5.87 -5.14
N GLY A 80 -0.10 6.39 -5.66
CA GLY A 80 0.00 6.90 -7.03
C GLY A 80 0.64 5.85 -7.92
N ARG A 81 1.98 5.88 -8.01
CA ARG A 81 2.76 4.94 -8.84
C ARG A 81 2.43 3.47 -8.58
N ALA A 82 2.31 3.04 -7.33
CA ALA A 82 2.04 1.63 -6.99
C ALA A 82 0.64 1.13 -7.42
N LEU A 83 -0.23 2.02 -7.90
CA LEU A 83 -1.56 1.68 -8.40
C LEU A 83 -1.69 1.84 -9.92
N GLN A 84 -0.79 2.59 -10.56
CA GLN A 84 -0.96 3.05 -11.95
C GLN A 84 0.19 2.65 -12.88
N GLN A 85 1.31 2.13 -12.38
CA GLN A 85 2.50 1.88 -13.20
C GLN A 85 2.22 0.81 -14.27
N SER A 86 1.61 -0.33 -13.90
CA SER A 86 1.21 -1.39 -14.84
C SER A 86 0.11 -0.92 -15.79
N THR A 87 -0.85 -0.13 -15.29
CA THR A 87 -1.91 0.49 -16.10
C THR A 87 -1.33 1.38 -17.21
N LEU A 88 -0.42 2.28 -16.86
CA LEU A 88 0.21 3.20 -17.82
C LEU A 88 1.07 2.44 -18.84
N LYS A 89 1.83 1.43 -18.40
CA LYS A 89 2.59 0.53 -19.30
C LYS A 89 1.66 -0.21 -20.26
N ALA A 90 0.54 -0.74 -19.78
CA ALA A 90 -0.42 -1.49 -20.59
C ALA A 90 -1.16 -0.59 -21.58
N TRP A 91 -1.53 0.63 -21.17
CA TRP A 91 -2.21 1.60 -22.03
C TRP A 91 -1.31 2.09 -23.16
N ALA A 92 -0.08 2.50 -22.84
CA ALA A 92 0.89 3.05 -23.79
C ALA A 92 0.36 4.23 -24.64
N GLY A 93 -0.67 4.95 -24.15
CA GLY A 93 -1.29 6.07 -24.86
C GLY A 93 -2.19 5.67 -26.03
N LYS A 94 -2.57 4.39 -26.15
CA LYS A 94 -3.28 3.83 -27.30
C LYS A 94 -4.73 3.47 -26.93
N GLU A 95 -5.69 3.90 -27.74
CA GLU A 95 -7.12 3.66 -27.48
C GLU A 95 -7.45 2.16 -27.54
N GLU A 96 -6.82 1.41 -28.44
CA GLU A 96 -7.01 -0.04 -28.55
C GLU A 96 -6.56 -0.82 -27.31
N ASN A 97 -5.77 -0.21 -26.41
CA ASN A 97 -5.28 -0.83 -25.18
C ASN A 97 -6.11 -0.50 -23.93
N VAL A 98 -7.20 0.27 -24.05
CA VAL A 98 -7.98 0.74 -22.89
C VAL A 98 -8.46 -0.43 -22.04
N GLU A 99 -9.03 -1.48 -22.63
CA GLU A 99 -9.52 -2.65 -21.88
C GLU A 99 -8.39 -3.37 -21.13
N LYS A 100 -7.23 -3.53 -21.78
CA LYS A 100 -6.04 -4.14 -21.17
C LYS A 100 -5.53 -3.32 -20.00
N ALA A 101 -5.51 -1.99 -20.14
CA ALA A 101 -5.10 -1.08 -19.07
C ALA A 101 -6.07 -1.09 -17.88
N GLN A 102 -7.38 -1.10 -18.15
CA GLN A 102 -8.42 -1.23 -17.13
C GLN A 102 -8.32 -2.55 -16.37
N ALA A 103 -8.05 -3.66 -17.07
CA ALA A 103 -7.83 -4.96 -16.45
C ALA A 103 -6.60 -4.95 -15.51
N ALA A 104 -5.49 -4.35 -15.95
CA ALA A 104 -4.30 -4.17 -15.11
C ALA A 104 -4.58 -3.30 -13.87
N PHE A 105 -5.30 -2.19 -14.04
CA PHE A 105 -5.70 -1.31 -12.95
C PHE A 105 -6.59 -2.03 -11.93
N LEU A 106 -7.60 -2.77 -12.41
CA LEU A 106 -8.51 -3.53 -11.55
C LEU A 106 -7.78 -4.58 -10.72
N THR A 107 -6.81 -5.28 -11.31
CA THR A 107 -5.96 -6.25 -10.61
C THR A 107 -5.22 -5.58 -9.43
N ARG A 108 -4.68 -4.37 -9.62
CA ARG A 108 -4.01 -3.63 -8.53
C ARG A 108 -4.99 -3.04 -7.52
N CYS A 109 -6.17 -2.60 -7.93
CA CYS A 109 -7.23 -2.18 -7.02
C CYS A 109 -7.69 -3.33 -6.11
N LYS A 110 -7.91 -4.52 -6.66
CA LYS A 110 -8.30 -5.71 -5.89
C LYS A 110 -7.21 -6.12 -4.90
N ALA A 111 -5.96 -6.21 -5.36
CA ALA A 111 -4.83 -6.58 -4.52
C ALA A 111 -4.65 -5.61 -3.33
N ASN A 112 -4.71 -4.30 -3.58
CA ASN A 112 -4.61 -3.30 -2.51
C ASN A 112 -5.84 -3.32 -1.58
N SER A 113 -7.04 -3.58 -2.11
CA SER A 113 -8.24 -3.79 -1.30
C SER A 113 -8.08 -4.97 -0.34
N GLU A 114 -7.61 -6.12 -0.84
CA GLU A 114 -7.34 -7.30 -0.01
C GLU A 114 -6.22 -7.05 1.02
N ALA A 115 -5.22 -6.25 0.66
CA ALA A 115 -4.15 -5.85 1.59
C ALA A 115 -4.69 -5.01 2.77
N THR A 116 -5.76 -4.22 2.57
CA THR A 116 -6.43 -3.53 3.71
C THR A 116 -7.09 -4.49 4.69
N LEU A 117 -7.44 -5.69 4.23
CA LEU A 117 -8.06 -6.74 5.04
C LEU A 117 -7.02 -7.73 5.60
N GLY A 118 -5.75 -7.62 5.19
CA GLY A 118 -4.70 -8.57 5.52
C GLY A 118 -4.88 -9.93 4.83
N THR A 119 -5.63 -9.99 3.73
CA THR A 119 -5.99 -11.24 3.03
C THR A 119 -5.29 -11.42 1.69
N TYR A 120 -4.44 -10.47 1.28
CA TYR A 120 -3.76 -10.53 0.00
C TYR A 120 -2.78 -11.72 -0.05
N LYS A 121 -2.81 -12.48 -1.15
CA LYS A 121 -2.07 -13.75 -1.29
C LYS A 121 -0.86 -13.67 -2.23
N GLY A 122 -0.55 -12.52 -2.81
CA GLY A 122 0.60 -12.34 -3.72
C GLY A 122 0.36 -12.80 -5.16
N ASP A 123 -0.90 -12.86 -5.59
CA ASP A 123 -1.34 -13.42 -6.88
C ASP A 123 -1.43 -12.38 -8.00
N ALA A 124 -0.99 -11.15 -7.76
CA ALA A 124 -1.14 -10.04 -8.70
C ALA A 124 0.21 -9.41 -9.11
N ALA A 125 1.28 -10.19 -8.99
CA ALA A 125 2.64 -9.89 -9.48
C ALA A 125 2.79 -9.96 -11.02
N SER A 126 1.71 -9.81 -11.79
CA SER A 126 1.74 -9.89 -13.24
C SER A 126 2.25 -8.59 -13.87
N GLY A 127 3.57 -8.50 -14.10
CA GLY A 127 4.17 -7.56 -15.06
C GLY A 127 4.97 -6.39 -14.51
N GLU A 128 5.84 -6.63 -13.51
CA GLU A 128 6.89 -5.65 -13.15
C GLU A 128 7.98 -5.54 -14.22
#